data_AF-A0AAE6EP20-F1
#
_entry.id   AF-A0AAE6EP20-F1
#
_cell.length_a   1.000
_cell.length_b   1.000
_cell.length_c   1.000
_cell.angle_alpha   90.00
_cell.angle_beta   90.00
_cell.angle_gamma   90.00
#
_symmetry.space_group_name_H-M   'P 1'
#
loop_
_entity.id
_entity.type
_entity.pdbx_description
1 polymer ?
#
loop_
_entity_poly.entity_id
_entity_poly.type
_entity_poly.pdbx_seq_one_letter_code
_entity_poly.pdbx_strand_id
1 'polypeptide(L)'
;MMTRNHHPSALRLGLALLLLLCSVTAKAITVDEVPNVHVADRSRYVSNPSGVLSDAAVRSLDAEIGSLWTDTSVELAVVAVDRVDASMTPEEFATKLFEKWGIGKKDKDNGILVLLSRDDHAAIIRTGYGVEGALPDIIAGRIIRNVMFPLYREGRYDEGTAAGVSSIAEIIRNPELAEELKSKYANDSRREFENDLSGSELFSMYLSFAGAVALVLLVMVVYAIASTRRLDDVQRYRALDQYRTPTLFGLFLTLGMALPAFLLLVFKMKRVRRHRRDCPHCGTRMELIDEEHDNDYLTPAQDTEERINSIDYDVWHCPKCHQTEILPYINRQNNYSICERCGARAMSLVDRRTLRQPTVSQEGEGVDIYICKNCGNQHQKRFRIPRKADPTAAIVAGSILGSSLRGGGGGGFSGGSFGGGMTGGGGAGGRW
;
A
#
# COMPACT_ATOMS: atom_id res chain seq x y z
N MET A 1 -33.34 77.22 38.09
CA MET A 1 -34.19 76.35 37.25
C MET A 1 -33.42 76.09 35.97
N MET A 2 -33.22 74.81 35.63
CA MET A 2 -32.27 74.29 34.64
C MET A 2 -32.56 74.70 33.20
N THR A 3 -31.51 74.93 32.40
CA THR A 3 -31.57 74.83 30.93
C THR A 3 -30.76 73.62 30.46
N ARG A 4 -31.44 72.78 29.67
CA ARG A 4 -31.00 71.49 29.11
C ARG A 4 -29.99 71.68 27.98
N ASN A 5 -28.92 70.87 28.00
CA ASN A 5 -28.02 70.66 26.86
C ASN A 5 -28.60 69.66 25.87
N HIS A 6 -28.45 69.97 24.58
CA HIS A 6 -28.64 69.06 23.45
C HIS A 6 -27.43 68.14 23.27
N HIS A 7 -27.68 66.83 23.12
CA HIS A 7 -26.79 65.91 22.42
C HIS A 7 -27.58 65.14 21.37
N PRO A 8 -27.33 65.35 20.07
CA PRO A 8 -27.77 64.43 19.04
C PRO A 8 -26.76 63.27 18.87
N SER A 9 -27.26 62.17 18.30
CA SER A 9 -26.51 61.25 17.43
C SER A 9 -25.43 60.29 17.98
N ALA A 10 -25.65 59.61 19.11
CA ALA A 10 -24.92 58.35 19.41
C ALA A 10 -25.74 57.10 19.04
N LEU A 11 -27.06 57.11 19.29
CA LEU A 11 -27.93 55.95 19.13
C LEU A 11 -28.26 55.62 17.65
N ARG A 12 -28.25 56.62 16.77
CA ARG A 12 -28.54 56.43 15.33
C ARG A 12 -27.32 55.96 14.52
N LEU A 13 -26.10 56.25 14.97
CA LEU A 13 -24.87 55.75 14.33
C LEU A 13 -24.62 54.27 14.66
N GLY A 14 -24.94 53.84 15.89
CA GLY A 14 -24.79 52.44 16.30
C GLY A 14 -25.74 51.46 15.58
N LEU A 15 -26.97 51.89 15.29
CA LEU A 15 -27.96 51.05 14.58
C LEU A 15 -27.65 50.90 13.09
N ALA A 16 -27.06 51.93 12.45
CA ALA A 16 -26.62 51.86 11.06
C ALA A 16 -25.36 50.97 10.89
N LEU A 17 -24.46 50.93 11.89
CA LEU A 17 -23.28 50.06 11.88
C LEU A 17 -23.63 48.59 12.18
N LEU A 18 -24.65 48.33 13.00
CA LEU A 18 -25.15 46.97 13.30
C LEU A 18 -25.96 46.37 12.13
N LEU A 19 -26.64 47.20 11.34
CA LEU A 19 -27.35 46.78 10.11
C LEU A 19 -26.40 46.58 8.91
N LEU A 20 -25.19 47.16 8.93
CA LEU A 20 -24.18 46.94 7.88
C LEU A 20 -23.37 45.64 8.05
N LEU A 21 -23.45 45.00 9.24
CA LEU A 21 -22.73 43.77 9.59
C LEU A 21 -23.55 42.48 9.36
N CYS A 22 -24.76 42.60 8.82
CA CYS A 22 -25.63 41.47 8.51
C CYS A 22 -25.92 41.32 7.00
N SER A 23 -24.94 41.65 6.16
CA SER A 23 -24.92 41.16 4.78
C SER A 23 -24.58 39.67 4.82
N VAL A 24 -25.59 38.82 4.97
CA VAL A 24 -25.47 37.39 4.67
C VAL A 24 -25.17 37.31 3.18
N THR A 25 -23.88 37.32 2.83
CA THR A 25 -23.44 36.96 1.48
C THR A 25 -23.76 35.47 1.34
N ALA A 26 -24.71 35.12 0.47
CA ALA A 26 -24.95 33.74 0.07
C ALA A 26 -23.62 33.13 -0.36
N LYS A 27 -23.06 32.23 0.46
CA LYS A 27 -21.79 31.57 0.19
C LYS A 27 -22.00 30.62 -0.98
N ALA A 28 -21.38 30.92 -2.11
CA ALA A 28 -21.29 29.97 -3.21
C ALA A 28 -20.40 28.79 -2.77
N ILE A 29 -20.86 27.56 -2.96
CA ILE A 29 -20.14 26.35 -2.55
C ILE A 29 -19.26 25.81 -3.68
N THR A 30 -18.05 25.40 -3.35
CA THR A 30 -17.15 24.74 -4.29
C THR A 30 -17.38 23.23 -4.31
N VAL A 31 -16.93 22.54 -5.38
CA VAL A 31 -16.97 21.07 -5.49
C VAL A 31 -16.19 20.39 -4.34
N ASP A 32 -15.24 21.10 -3.72
CA ASP A 32 -14.45 20.61 -2.59
C ASP A 32 -15.16 20.66 -1.24
N GLU A 33 -16.15 21.53 -1.11
CA GLU A 33 -16.88 21.75 0.13
C GLU A 33 -18.15 20.90 0.22
N VAL A 34 -18.65 20.36 -0.90
CA VAL A 34 -19.84 19.48 -0.87
C VAL A 34 -19.47 18.17 -0.16
N PRO A 35 -20.12 17.85 0.99
CA PRO A 35 -19.81 16.63 1.71
C PRO A 35 -20.36 15.42 0.94
N ASN A 36 -19.49 14.44 0.66
CA ASN A 36 -19.92 13.16 0.15
C ASN A 36 -20.48 12.33 1.31
N VAL A 37 -21.79 12.45 1.54
CA VAL A 37 -22.47 11.80 2.67
C VAL A 37 -22.39 10.28 2.61
N HIS A 38 -22.32 9.71 1.40
CA HIS A 38 -22.28 8.27 1.19
C HIS A 38 -20.97 7.64 1.67
N VAL A 39 -19.88 8.42 1.66
CA VAL A 39 -18.59 8.01 2.23
C VAL A 39 -18.63 7.94 3.75
N ALA A 40 -19.36 8.86 4.40
CA ALA A 40 -19.50 8.91 5.84
C ALA A 40 -20.54 7.92 6.37
N ASP A 41 -21.66 7.77 5.66
CA ASP A 41 -22.78 6.88 5.99
C ASP A 41 -23.40 6.33 4.70
N ARG A 42 -23.30 5.01 4.51
CA ARG A 42 -23.74 4.32 3.29
C ARG A 42 -25.26 4.26 3.14
N SER A 43 -26.01 4.57 4.19
CA SER A 43 -27.47 4.72 4.10
C SER A 43 -27.89 6.08 3.56
N ARG A 44 -26.93 6.99 3.37
CA ARG A 44 -27.16 8.34 2.88
C ARG A 44 -26.71 8.50 1.44
N TYR A 45 -27.56 9.10 0.64
CA TYR A 45 -27.41 9.37 -0.78
C TYR A 45 -27.66 10.85 -1.10
N VAL A 46 -28.27 11.59 -0.16
CA VAL A 46 -28.60 13.01 -0.29
C VAL A 46 -27.63 13.88 0.52
N SER A 47 -26.83 14.68 -0.19
CA SER A 47 -26.01 15.74 0.39
C SER A 47 -26.77 17.07 0.36
N ASN A 48 -27.08 17.61 1.54
CA ASN A 48 -27.87 18.82 1.71
C ASN A 48 -27.20 19.80 2.71
N PRO A 49 -25.98 20.28 2.43
CA PRO A 49 -25.23 21.12 3.37
C PRO A 49 -25.90 22.48 3.65
N SER A 50 -26.71 22.96 2.70
CA SER A 50 -27.42 24.25 2.77
C SER A 50 -28.80 24.16 3.43
N GLY A 51 -29.30 22.96 3.73
CA GLY A 51 -30.66 22.80 4.25
C GLY A 51 -31.76 23.24 3.26
N VAL A 52 -31.49 23.14 1.96
CA VAL A 52 -32.48 23.47 0.90
C VAL A 52 -33.65 22.51 0.94
N LEU A 53 -33.37 21.24 1.23
CA LEU A 53 -34.37 20.20 1.46
C LEU A 53 -34.66 20.05 2.95
N SER A 54 -35.89 19.71 3.33
CA SER A 54 -36.19 19.37 4.72
C SER A 54 -35.58 18.01 5.11
N ASP A 55 -35.32 17.82 6.41
CA ASP A 55 -34.82 16.53 6.91
C ASP A 55 -35.79 15.37 6.62
N ALA A 56 -37.09 15.65 6.52
CA ALA A 56 -38.10 14.66 6.15
C ALA A 56 -37.93 14.23 4.68
N ALA A 57 -37.72 15.20 3.78
CA ALA A 57 -37.46 14.92 2.37
C ALA A 57 -36.13 14.17 2.18
N VAL A 58 -35.06 14.57 2.87
CA VAL A 58 -33.76 13.88 2.85
C VAL A 58 -33.93 12.41 3.24
N ARG A 59 -34.62 12.11 4.35
CA ARG A 59 -34.86 10.72 4.78
C ARG A 59 -35.70 9.93 3.77
N SER A 60 -36.72 10.55 3.17
CA SER A 60 -37.56 9.90 2.17
C SER A 60 -36.77 9.55 0.91
N LEU A 61 -35.96 10.49 0.42
CA LEU A 61 -35.08 10.32 -0.72
C LEU A 61 -34.00 9.26 -0.45
N ASP A 62 -33.34 9.29 0.71
CA ASP A 62 -32.36 8.28 1.10
C ASP A 62 -32.97 6.86 1.08
N ALA A 63 -34.20 6.71 1.60
CA ALA A 63 -34.90 5.43 1.60
C ALA A 63 -35.27 4.94 0.19
N GLU A 64 -35.77 5.84 -0.67
CA GLU A 64 -36.13 5.50 -2.06
C GLU A 64 -34.90 5.14 -2.89
N ILE A 65 -33.83 5.92 -2.77
CA ILE A 65 -32.56 5.70 -3.47
C ILE A 65 -31.91 4.40 -2.97
N GLY A 66 -31.93 4.13 -1.67
CA GLY A 66 -31.42 2.87 -1.11
C GLY A 66 -32.19 1.65 -1.63
N SER A 67 -33.51 1.75 -1.80
CA SER A 67 -34.31 0.71 -2.44
C SER A 67 -33.93 0.53 -3.91
N LEU A 68 -33.83 1.63 -4.68
CA LEU A 68 -33.42 1.57 -6.09
C LEU A 68 -32.05 0.92 -6.23
N TRP A 69 -31.09 1.31 -5.40
CA TRP A 69 -29.74 0.75 -5.39
C TRP A 69 -29.77 -0.75 -5.10
N THR A 70 -30.57 -1.21 -4.13
CA THR A 70 -30.75 -2.64 -3.82
C THR A 70 -31.33 -3.40 -5.02
N ASP A 71 -32.32 -2.84 -5.70
CA ASP A 71 -33.06 -3.49 -6.78
C ASP A 71 -32.24 -3.59 -8.08
N THR A 72 -31.45 -2.56 -8.42
CA THR A 72 -30.87 -2.41 -9.77
C THR A 72 -29.37 -2.20 -9.81
N SER A 73 -28.70 -2.01 -8.67
CA SER A 73 -27.28 -1.61 -8.54
C SER A 73 -26.88 -0.25 -9.08
N VAL A 74 -27.86 0.55 -9.55
CA VAL A 74 -27.64 1.92 -10.01
C VAL A 74 -27.30 2.82 -8.84
N GLU A 75 -26.23 3.61 -9.00
CA GLU A 75 -25.73 4.51 -7.97
C GLU A 75 -26.27 5.92 -8.22
N LEU A 76 -27.35 6.29 -7.52
CA LEU A 76 -27.95 7.61 -7.60
C LEU A 76 -27.56 8.45 -6.37
N ALA A 77 -27.12 9.69 -6.59
CA ALA A 77 -26.86 10.67 -5.54
C ALA A 77 -27.63 11.97 -5.79
N VAL A 78 -28.10 12.61 -4.72
CA VAL A 78 -28.76 13.93 -4.78
C VAL A 78 -27.91 14.94 -4.04
N VAL A 79 -27.72 16.12 -4.63
CA VAL A 79 -26.96 17.22 -4.04
C VAL A 79 -27.82 18.48 -4.11
N ALA A 80 -28.14 19.05 -2.94
CA ALA A 80 -28.95 20.26 -2.83
C ALA A 80 -28.15 21.36 -2.13
N VAL A 81 -27.93 22.47 -2.83
CA VAL A 81 -27.09 23.60 -2.39
C VAL A 81 -27.80 24.93 -2.66
N ASP A 82 -27.44 25.96 -1.90
CA ASP A 82 -27.98 27.32 -2.13
C ASP A 82 -27.51 27.87 -3.47
N ARG A 83 -26.19 27.83 -3.73
CA ARG A 83 -25.57 28.39 -4.93
C ARG A 83 -24.25 27.67 -5.24
N VAL A 84 -23.99 27.35 -6.50
CA VAL A 84 -22.69 26.81 -6.93
C VAL A 84 -21.65 27.93 -7.10
N ASP A 85 -20.36 27.59 -7.00
CA ASP A 85 -19.26 28.52 -7.23
C ASP A 85 -19.42 29.29 -8.57
N ALA A 86 -19.36 30.62 -8.51
CA ALA A 86 -19.61 31.49 -9.64
C ALA A 86 -18.55 31.42 -10.76
N SER A 87 -17.41 30.76 -10.52
CA SER A 87 -16.40 30.51 -11.54
C SER A 87 -16.80 29.41 -12.54
N MET A 88 -17.89 28.69 -12.29
CA MET A 88 -18.39 27.63 -13.17
C MET A 88 -19.92 27.64 -13.28
N THR A 89 -20.43 27.03 -14.34
CA THR A 89 -21.86 26.79 -14.51
C THR A 89 -22.35 25.63 -13.64
N PRO A 90 -23.64 25.58 -13.25
CA PRO A 90 -24.22 24.42 -12.55
C PRO A 90 -24.00 23.10 -13.30
N GLU A 91 -24.02 23.13 -14.63
CA GLU A 91 -23.72 22.01 -15.52
C GLU A 91 -22.29 21.48 -15.35
N GLU A 92 -21.30 22.38 -15.33
CA GLU A 92 -19.88 22.06 -15.12
C GLU A 92 -19.62 21.59 -13.69
N PHE A 93 -20.28 22.22 -12.71
CA PHE A 93 -20.22 21.84 -11.31
C PHE A 93 -20.71 20.40 -11.12
N ALA A 94 -21.86 20.05 -11.69
CA ALA A 94 -22.40 18.69 -11.63
C ALA A 94 -21.46 17.66 -12.26
N THR A 95 -20.86 17.97 -13.41
CA THR A 95 -19.89 17.08 -14.07
C THR A 95 -18.65 16.86 -13.20
N LYS A 96 -18.04 17.93 -12.69
CA LYS A 96 -16.86 17.83 -11.80
C LYS A 96 -17.18 17.08 -10.52
N LEU A 97 -18.36 17.29 -9.95
CA LEU A 97 -18.79 16.59 -8.75
C LEU A 97 -19.03 15.10 -9.03
N PHE A 98 -19.65 14.76 -10.15
CA PHE A 98 -19.84 13.38 -10.59
C PHE A 98 -18.51 12.64 -10.76
N GLU A 99 -17.55 13.25 -11.48
CA GLU A 99 -16.22 12.68 -11.71
C GLU A 99 -15.45 12.54 -10.40
N LYS A 100 -15.46 13.57 -9.56
CA LYS A 100 -14.78 13.56 -8.25
C LYS A 100 -15.35 12.48 -7.34
N TRP A 101 -16.68 12.35 -7.32
CA TRP A 101 -17.35 11.32 -6.55
C TRP A 101 -17.37 9.98 -7.28
N GLY A 102 -16.84 9.82 -8.49
CA GLY A 102 -16.81 8.54 -9.22
C GLY A 102 -18.14 7.78 -9.25
N ILE A 103 -19.26 8.49 -9.39
CA ILE A 103 -20.62 7.94 -9.24
C ILE A 103 -20.87 6.87 -10.32
N GLY A 104 -21.19 5.64 -9.88
CA GLY A 104 -21.37 4.49 -10.74
C GLY A 104 -20.40 3.34 -10.44
N LYS A 105 -20.82 2.13 -10.77
CA LYS A 105 -19.98 0.93 -10.67
C LYS A 105 -18.96 0.90 -11.82
N LYS A 106 -17.73 0.49 -11.51
CA LYS A 106 -16.61 0.45 -12.47
C LYS A 106 -16.84 -0.41 -13.71
N ASP A 107 -17.69 -1.43 -13.62
CA ASP A 107 -18.00 -2.33 -14.74
C ASP A 107 -19.20 -1.88 -15.57
N LYS A 108 -20.01 -0.96 -15.07
CA LYS A 108 -21.29 -0.57 -15.68
C LYS A 108 -21.44 0.91 -15.92
N ASP A 109 -20.66 1.78 -15.27
CA ASP A 109 -20.80 3.24 -15.34
C ASP A 109 -22.26 3.68 -15.10
N ASN A 110 -22.94 2.98 -14.18
CA ASN A 110 -24.38 3.07 -13.95
C ASN A 110 -24.74 4.15 -12.89
N GLY A 111 -24.04 5.28 -12.93
CA GLY A 111 -24.19 6.37 -11.97
C GLY A 111 -25.18 7.46 -12.41
N ILE A 112 -25.86 8.09 -11.45
CA ILE A 112 -26.76 9.23 -11.67
C ILE A 112 -26.52 10.28 -10.58
N LEU A 113 -26.35 11.53 -10.95
CA LEU A 113 -26.30 12.66 -10.01
C LEU A 113 -27.44 13.63 -10.31
N VAL A 114 -28.22 13.97 -9.29
CA VAL A 114 -29.23 15.03 -9.34
C VAL A 114 -28.72 16.21 -8.52
N LEU A 115 -28.45 17.34 -9.17
CA LEU A 115 -28.07 18.59 -8.54
C LEU A 115 -29.27 19.55 -8.52
N LEU A 116 -29.57 20.10 -7.35
CA LEU A 116 -30.44 21.26 -7.14
C LEU A 116 -29.59 22.43 -6.63
N SER A 117 -29.52 23.51 -7.41
CA SER A 117 -28.97 24.80 -6.96
C SER A 117 -30.09 25.84 -6.88
N ARG A 118 -30.50 26.17 -5.66
CA ARG A 118 -31.72 26.96 -5.41
C ARG A 118 -31.63 28.39 -5.94
N ASP A 119 -30.59 29.11 -5.58
CA ASP A 119 -30.42 30.54 -5.86
C ASP A 119 -29.83 30.80 -7.27
N ASP A 120 -29.36 29.75 -7.94
CA ASP A 120 -29.06 29.76 -9.38
C ASP A 120 -30.29 29.43 -10.24
N HIS A 121 -31.41 29.07 -9.58
CA HIS A 121 -32.61 28.54 -10.20
C HIS A 121 -32.30 27.40 -11.17
N ALA A 122 -31.36 26.52 -10.84
CA ALA A 122 -30.84 25.50 -11.75
C ALA A 122 -30.98 24.08 -11.19
N ALA A 123 -31.38 23.13 -12.04
CA ALA A 123 -31.34 21.71 -11.71
C ALA A 123 -30.69 20.91 -12.84
N ILE A 124 -29.82 19.98 -12.47
CA ILE A 124 -29.03 19.16 -13.40
C ILE A 124 -29.21 17.69 -13.04
N ILE A 125 -29.44 16.84 -14.04
CA ILE A 125 -29.34 15.39 -13.93
C ILE A 125 -28.13 14.99 -14.78
N ARG A 126 -27.11 14.40 -14.18
CA ARG A 126 -25.95 13.82 -14.87
C ARG A 126 -26.01 12.31 -14.82
N THR A 127 -25.69 11.67 -15.94
CA THR A 127 -25.70 10.22 -16.11
C THR A 127 -24.30 9.73 -16.46
N GLY A 128 -23.95 8.55 -15.97
CA GLY A 128 -22.80 7.78 -16.45
C GLY A 128 -23.15 7.03 -17.74
N TYR A 129 -22.13 6.59 -18.47
CA TYR A 129 -22.29 5.97 -19.79
C TYR A 129 -23.26 4.79 -19.81
N GLY A 130 -23.28 3.97 -18.75
CA GLY A 130 -24.19 2.82 -18.69
C GLY A 130 -25.65 3.20 -18.61
N VAL A 131 -25.97 4.36 -18.04
CA VAL A 131 -27.34 4.82 -17.84
C VAL A 131 -27.88 5.56 -19.07
N GLU A 132 -27.02 6.02 -20.00
CA GLU A 132 -27.46 6.82 -21.16
C GLU A 132 -28.50 6.11 -22.04
N GLY A 133 -28.47 4.77 -22.12
CA GLY A 133 -29.47 3.98 -22.82
C GLY A 133 -30.87 4.03 -22.16
N ALA A 134 -30.92 4.07 -20.84
CA ALA A 134 -32.16 4.10 -20.06
C ALA A 134 -32.67 5.53 -19.82
N LEU A 135 -31.76 6.45 -19.51
CA LEU A 135 -32.04 7.84 -19.17
C LEU A 135 -31.22 8.80 -20.05
N PRO A 136 -31.50 8.87 -21.36
CA PRO A 136 -30.86 9.83 -22.26
C PRO A 136 -31.25 11.28 -21.93
N ASP A 137 -30.46 12.24 -22.40
CA ASP A 137 -30.59 13.68 -22.15
C ASP A 137 -32.01 14.23 -22.39
N ILE A 138 -32.70 13.71 -23.42
CA ILE A 138 -34.08 14.13 -23.75
C ILE A 138 -35.05 13.76 -22.62
N ILE A 139 -34.88 12.57 -22.02
CA ILE A 139 -35.72 12.10 -20.92
C ILE A 139 -35.35 12.84 -19.64
N ALA A 140 -34.05 12.93 -19.31
CA ALA A 140 -33.58 13.70 -18.16
C ALA A 140 -34.09 15.16 -18.21
N GLY A 141 -33.99 15.80 -19.37
CA GLY A 141 -34.47 17.17 -19.58
C GLY A 141 -35.99 17.30 -19.48
N ARG A 142 -36.74 16.26 -19.84
CA ARG A 142 -38.20 16.21 -19.67
C ARG A 142 -38.57 16.12 -18.19
N ILE A 143 -37.89 15.28 -17.41
CA ILE A 143 -38.10 15.19 -15.95
C ILE A 143 -37.87 16.56 -15.31
N ILE A 144 -36.74 17.19 -15.63
CA ILE A 144 -36.41 18.53 -15.11
C ILE A 144 -37.51 19.55 -15.47
N ARG A 145 -37.86 19.69 -16.75
CA ARG A 145 -38.78 20.74 -17.20
C ARG A 145 -40.24 20.52 -16.81
N ASN A 146 -40.70 19.27 -16.82
CA ASN A 146 -42.12 18.95 -16.68
C ASN A 146 -42.49 18.44 -15.28
N VAL A 147 -41.51 17.94 -14.51
CA VAL A 147 -41.74 17.39 -13.16
C VAL A 147 -41.14 18.31 -12.10
N MET A 148 -39.85 18.62 -12.19
CA MET A 148 -39.14 19.35 -11.13
C MET A 148 -39.46 20.85 -11.16
N PHE A 149 -39.34 21.51 -12.33
CA PHE A 149 -39.48 22.97 -12.45
C PHE A 149 -40.84 23.55 -12.09
N PRO A 150 -41.99 22.93 -12.41
CA PRO A 150 -43.28 23.43 -11.96
C PRO A 150 -43.34 23.57 -10.43
N LEU A 151 -42.83 22.57 -9.70
CA LEU A 151 -42.79 22.56 -8.24
C LEU A 151 -41.76 23.54 -7.68
N TYR A 152 -40.59 23.66 -8.32
CA TYR A 152 -39.55 24.61 -7.89
C TYR A 152 -39.95 26.08 -8.07
N ARG A 153 -40.77 26.40 -9.08
CA ARG A 153 -41.35 27.75 -9.25
C ARG A 153 -42.30 28.14 -8.12
N GLU A 154 -42.94 27.15 -7.50
CA GLU A 154 -43.80 27.32 -6.33
C GLU A 154 -43.01 27.29 -5.01
N GLY A 155 -41.68 27.15 -5.05
CA GLY A 155 -40.82 26.99 -3.87
C GLY A 155 -40.90 25.61 -3.22
N ARG A 156 -41.54 24.63 -3.87
CA ARG A 156 -41.73 23.26 -3.36
C ARG A 156 -40.55 22.36 -3.74
N TYR A 157 -39.37 22.67 -3.19
CA TYR A 157 -38.11 21.97 -3.52
C TYR A 157 -38.09 20.51 -3.09
N ASP A 158 -38.63 20.21 -1.92
CA ASP A 158 -38.77 18.84 -1.41
C ASP A 158 -39.54 17.96 -2.39
N GLU A 159 -40.74 18.41 -2.75
CA GLU A 159 -41.66 17.68 -3.62
C GLU A 159 -41.12 17.58 -5.05
N GLY A 160 -40.52 18.65 -5.57
CA GLY A 160 -39.93 18.64 -6.91
C GLY A 160 -38.75 17.67 -7.03
N THR A 161 -37.90 17.60 -5.99
CA THR A 161 -36.75 16.70 -5.99
C THR A 161 -37.19 15.25 -5.82
N ALA A 162 -38.12 14.98 -4.88
CA ALA A 162 -38.70 13.66 -4.70
C ALA A 162 -39.38 13.15 -5.98
N ALA A 163 -40.25 13.95 -6.60
CA ALA A 163 -40.92 13.57 -7.85
C ALA A 163 -39.94 13.31 -9.00
N GLY A 164 -38.86 14.09 -9.08
CA GLY A 164 -37.78 13.87 -10.04
C GLY A 164 -37.07 12.53 -9.82
N VAL A 165 -36.68 12.24 -8.58
CA VAL A 165 -36.03 10.96 -8.21
C VAL A 165 -36.95 9.78 -8.43
N SER A 166 -38.24 9.87 -8.10
CA SER A 166 -39.21 8.81 -8.37
C SER A 166 -39.38 8.55 -9.86
N SER A 167 -39.41 9.60 -10.69
CA SER A 167 -39.47 9.45 -12.16
C SER A 167 -38.24 8.73 -12.70
N ILE A 168 -37.05 9.04 -12.19
CA ILE A 168 -35.81 8.33 -12.54
C ILE A 168 -35.90 6.87 -12.08
N ALA A 169 -36.31 6.62 -10.83
CA ALA A 169 -36.40 5.28 -10.27
C ALA A 169 -37.38 4.38 -11.07
N GLU A 170 -38.50 4.93 -11.53
CA GLU A 170 -39.48 4.21 -12.37
C GLU A 170 -38.86 3.77 -13.71
N ILE A 171 -38.11 4.65 -14.38
CA ILE A 171 -37.43 4.34 -15.63
C ILE A 171 -36.39 3.24 -15.42
N ILE A 172 -35.58 3.36 -14.37
CA ILE A 172 -34.48 2.45 -14.07
C ILE A 172 -34.97 1.07 -13.62
N ARG A 173 -36.11 1.00 -12.91
CA ARG A 173 -36.73 -0.27 -12.50
C ARG A 173 -37.42 -1.03 -13.64
N ASN A 174 -37.50 -0.47 -14.85
CA ASN A 174 -38.00 -1.21 -15.99
C ASN A 174 -37.18 -2.51 -16.19
N PRO A 175 -37.79 -3.71 -16.13
CA PRO A 175 -37.07 -4.99 -16.13
C PRO A 175 -36.12 -5.19 -17.31
N GLU A 176 -36.44 -4.63 -18.48
CA GLU A 176 -35.61 -4.74 -19.68
C GLU A 176 -34.28 -3.94 -19.54
N LEU A 177 -34.31 -2.83 -18.79
CA LEU A 177 -33.16 -1.96 -18.56
C LEU A 177 -32.41 -2.34 -17.27
N ALA A 178 -33.14 -2.78 -16.25
CA ALA A 178 -32.60 -3.12 -14.94
C ALA A 178 -31.56 -4.26 -15.00
N GLU A 179 -31.78 -5.27 -15.85
CA GLU A 179 -30.81 -6.36 -16.03
C GLU A 179 -29.54 -5.92 -16.78
N GLU A 180 -29.63 -4.96 -17.71
CA GLU A 180 -28.46 -4.42 -18.41
C GLU A 180 -27.59 -3.56 -17.46
N LEU A 181 -28.23 -2.79 -16.59
CA LEU A 181 -27.59 -1.90 -15.62
C LEU A 181 -27.03 -2.63 -14.39
N LYS A 182 -27.38 -3.90 -14.20
CA LYS A 182 -26.99 -4.71 -13.04
C LYS A 182 -25.50 -5.02 -13.05
N SER A 183 -24.77 -4.51 -12.08
CA SER A 183 -23.33 -4.77 -11.89
C SER A 183 -23.07 -6.19 -11.40
N LYS A 184 -21.91 -6.74 -11.78
CA LYS A 184 -21.40 -7.99 -11.20
C LYS A 184 -20.85 -7.79 -9.79
N TYR A 185 -20.56 -6.54 -9.43
CA TYR A 185 -20.15 -6.18 -8.07
C TYR A 185 -21.41 -6.07 -7.21
N ALA A 186 -21.36 -6.65 -6.01
CA ALA A 186 -22.47 -6.56 -5.08
C ALA A 186 -22.74 -5.11 -4.68
N ASN A 187 -24.02 -4.79 -4.44
CA ASN A 187 -24.44 -3.56 -3.78
C ASN A 187 -24.10 -3.69 -2.30
N ASP A 188 -22.85 -3.38 -1.93
CA ASP A 188 -22.21 -3.57 -0.62
C ASP A 188 -23.07 -4.24 0.46
N SER A 189 -23.37 -5.52 0.23
CA SER A 189 -24.15 -6.34 1.13
C SER A 189 -23.23 -6.85 2.23
N ARG A 190 -23.19 -6.10 3.34
CA ARG A 190 -23.06 -6.71 4.66
C ARG A 190 -24.04 -6.06 5.64
N ARG A 191 -25.26 -6.59 5.65
CA ARG A 191 -25.91 -6.90 6.93
C ARG A 191 -24.96 -7.82 7.67
N GLU A 192 -24.41 -7.32 8.78
CA GLU A 192 -23.83 -8.06 9.90
C GLU A 192 -22.94 -9.26 9.55
N PHE A 193 -21.62 -9.04 9.64
CA PHE A 193 -20.73 -10.06 10.17
C PHE A 193 -19.65 -9.31 10.94
N GLU A 194 -19.65 -9.50 12.24
CA GLU A 194 -18.48 -9.32 13.08
C GLU A 194 -17.29 -10.10 12.49
N ASN A 195 -16.07 -9.56 12.66
CA ASN A 195 -14.75 -10.11 12.28
C ASN A 195 -14.11 -9.63 10.97
N ASP A 196 -14.11 -8.34 10.69
CA ASP A 196 -13.02 -7.75 9.91
C ASP A 196 -12.00 -7.19 10.90
N LEU A 197 -10.83 -7.85 11.04
CA LEU A 197 -9.73 -7.34 11.86
C LEU A 197 -9.44 -5.90 11.44
N SER A 198 -9.73 -4.95 12.34
CA SER A 198 -9.40 -3.55 12.18
C SER A 198 -7.90 -3.39 11.93
N GLY A 199 -7.48 -2.33 11.22
CA GLY A 199 -6.05 -2.08 10.98
C GLY A 199 -5.21 -2.06 12.27
N SER A 200 -5.81 -1.63 13.38
CA SER A 200 -5.23 -1.73 14.73
C SER A 200 -5.09 -3.16 15.22
N GLU A 201 -6.07 -4.03 14.97
CA GLU A 201 -5.99 -5.45 15.32
C GLU A 201 -4.94 -6.17 14.48
N LEU A 202 -4.87 -5.90 13.16
CA LEU A 202 -3.81 -6.42 12.29
C LEU A 202 -2.42 -5.95 12.74
N PHE A 203 -2.28 -4.66 13.10
CA PHE A 203 -1.03 -4.12 13.61
C PHE A 203 -0.65 -4.74 14.96
N SER A 204 -1.60 -4.93 15.86
CA SER A 204 -1.37 -5.59 17.16
C SER A 204 -1.01 -7.08 17.00
N MET A 205 -1.64 -7.78 16.07
CA MET A 205 -1.33 -9.16 15.70
C MET A 205 0.07 -9.26 15.10
N TYR A 206 0.45 -8.33 14.21
CA TYR A 206 1.81 -8.24 13.69
C TYR A 206 2.83 -7.98 14.81
N LEU A 207 2.57 -7.02 15.70
CA LEU A 207 3.51 -6.66 16.77
C LEU A 207 3.70 -7.82 17.76
N SER A 208 2.63 -8.53 18.12
CA SER A 208 2.70 -9.73 18.96
C SER A 208 3.44 -10.88 18.27
N PHE A 209 3.17 -11.14 16.99
CA PHE A 209 3.89 -12.13 16.21
C PHE A 209 5.38 -11.80 16.10
N ALA A 210 5.71 -10.55 15.73
CA ALA A 210 7.08 -10.09 15.58
C ALA A 210 7.82 -10.06 16.94
N GLY A 211 7.13 -9.75 18.04
CA GLY A 211 7.65 -9.88 19.40
C GLY A 211 7.96 -11.33 19.78
N ALA A 212 7.07 -12.27 19.45
CA ALA A 212 7.29 -13.70 19.67
C ALA A 212 8.49 -14.22 18.85
N VAL A 213 8.62 -13.82 17.58
CA VAL A 213 9.78 -14.14 16.74
C VAL A 213 11.07 -13.57 17.34
N ALA A 214 11.06 -12.31 17.79
CA ALA A 214 12.22 -11.70 18.43
C ALA A 214 12.63 -12.43 19.72
N LEU A 215 11.67 -12.87 20.53
CA LEU A 215 11.92 -13.67 21.73
C LEU A 215 12.51 -15.05 21.39
N VAL A 216 11.98 -15.73 20.38
CA VAL A 216 12.51 -17.02 19.92
C VAL A 216 13.94 -16.86 19.42
N LEU A 217 14.24 -15.82 18.65
CA LEU A 217 15.61 -15.52 18.21
C LEU A 217 16.54 -15.23 19.40
N LEU A 218 16.07 -14.50 20.41
CA LEU A 218 16.85 -14.24 21.63
C LEU A 218 17.16 -15.54 22.38
N VAL A 219 16.15 -16.39 22.61
CA VAL A 219 16.32 -17.69 23.28
C VAL A 219 17.25 -18.59 22.49
N MET A 220 17.09 -18.64 21.16
CA MET A 220 17.97 -19.39 20.27
C MET A 220 19.43 -18.92 20.41
N VAL A 221 19.69 -17.60 20.39
CA VAL A 221 21.04 -17.05 20.55
C VAL A 221 21.61 -17.39 21.93
N VAL A 222 20.82 -17.24 23.01
CA VAL A 222 21.25 -17.59 24.37
C VAL A 222 21.58 -19.08 24.48
N TYR A 223 20.73 -19.94 23.92
CA TYR A 223 20.95 -21.38 23.85
C TYR A 223 22.23 -21.71 23.07
N ALA A 224 22.44 -21.12 21.90
CA ALA A 224 23.65 -21.30 21.10
C ALA A 224 24.91 -20.87 21.85
N ILE A 225 24.85 -19.78 22.62
CA ILE A 225 25.98 -19.32 23.44
C ILE A 225 26.25 -20.27 24.61
N ALA A 226 25.21 -20.89 25.18
CA ALA A 226 25.32 -21.85 26.27
C ALA A 226 25.83 -23.21 25.81
N SER A 227 25.33 -23.73 24.69
CA SER A 227 25.72 -25.03 24.13
C SER A 227 27.16 -25.04 23.61
N THR A 228 27.67 -23.90 23.14
CA THR A 228 29.03 -23.77 22.59
C THR A 228 30.11 -23.47 23.63
N ARG A 229 29.79 -23.51 24.94
CA ARG A 229 30.75 -23.13 26.01
C ARG A 229 31.98 -24.03 26.13
N ARG A 230 31.88 -25.29 25.70
CA ARG A 230 32.96 -26.29 25.80
C ARG A 230 33.78 -26.44 24.53
N LEU A 231 33.43 -25.70 23.47
CA LEU A 231 34.15 -25.75 22.20
C LEU A 231 35.39 -24.86 22.26
N ASP A 232 36.40 -25.22 21.45
CA ASP A 232 37.52 -24.34 21.15
C ASP A 232 37.04 -23.01 20.55
N ASP A 233 37.79 -21.92 20.74
CA ASP A 233 37.38 -20.57 20.35
C ASP A 233 37.03 -20.45 18.86
N VAL A 234 37.79 -21.11 17.97
CA VAL A 234 37.52 -21.07 16.53
C VAL A 234 36.24 -21.85 16.19
N GLN A 235 36.08 -23.03 16.78
CA GLN A 235 34.88 -23.86 16.59
C GLN A 235 33.64 -23.18 17.17
N ARG A 236 33.78 -22.54 18.32
CA ARG A 236 32.76 -21.76 18.99
C ARG A 236 32.33 -20.58 18.15
N TYR A 237 33.27 -19.82 17.58
CA TYR A 237 32.94 -18.72 16.67
C TYR A 237 32.16 -19.22 15.46
N ARG A 238 32.61 -20.31 14.81
CA ARG A 238 31.92 -20.90 13.65
C ARG A 238 30.50 -21.37 13.99
N ALA A 239 30.31 -21.94 15.18
CA ALA A 239 29.00 -22.37 15.65
C ALA A 239 28.05 -21.20 15.96
N LEU A 240 28.58 -20.02 16.31
CA LEU A 240 27.80 -18.80 16.50
C LEU A 240 27.53 -18.05 15.19
N ASP A 241 28.50 -18.02 14.27
CA ASP A 241 28.42 -17.30 12.99
C ASP A 241 27.27 -17.79 12.09
N GLN A 242 26.89 -19.07 12.18
CA GLN A 242 25.72 -19.59 11.46
C GLN A 242 24.41 -18.87 11.81
N TYR A 243 24.31 -18.27 13.00
CA TYR A 243 23.13 -17.54 13.46
C TYR A 243 23.16 -16.05 13.09
N ARG A 244 24.27 -15.54 12.54
CA ARG A 244 24.43 -14.12 12.18
C ARG A 244 23.46 -13.69 11.09
N THR A 245 23.36 -14.45 10.00
CA THR A 245 22.45 -14.12 8.89
C THR A 245 20.97 -14.27 9.27
N PRO A 246 20.53 -15.36 9.94
CA PRO A 246 19.14 -15.48 10.41
C PRO A 246 18.72 -14.36 11.36
N THR A 247 19.59 -13.96 12.30
CA THR A 247 19.27 -12.87 13.24
C THR A 247 19.24 -11.50 12.55
N LEU A 248 20.11 -11.26 11.57
CA LEU A 248 20.05 -10.05 10.73
C LEU A 248 18.74 -9.98 9.92
N PHE A 249 18.31 -11.10 9.32
CA PHE A 249 17.03 -11.15 8.62
C PHE A 249 15.85 -10.95 9.59
N GLY A 250 15.93 -11.53 10.78
CA GLY A 250 14.95 -11.32 11.85
C GLY A 250 14.81 -9.86 12.27
N LEU A 251 15.90 -9.08 12.27
CA LEU A 251 15.87 -7.65 12.53
C LEU A 251 14.97 -6.90 11.54
N PHE A 252 15.08 -7.21 10.25
CA PHE A 252 14.25 -6.61 9.21
C PHE A 252 12.79 -7.08 9.31
N LEU A 253 12.56 -8.39 9.48
CA LEU A 253 11.22 -8.97 9.56
C LEU A 253 10.41 -8.45 10.75
N THR A 254 11.07 -8.13 11.87
CA THR A 254 10.45 -7.69 13.13
C THR A 254 10.53 -6.18 13.35
N LEU A 255 10.84 -5.39 12.32
CA LEU A 255 11.02 -3.93 12.39
C LEU A 255 11.93 -3.48 13.56
N GLY A 256 13.02 -4.22 13.79
CA GLY A 256 14.02 -3.88 14.79
C GLY A 256 13.85 -4.54 16.15
N MET A 257 12.74 -5.22 16.45
CA MET A 257 12.55 -5.85 17.78
C MET A 257 13.57 -6.94 18.10
N ALA A 258 14.13 -7.62 17.09
CA ALA A 258 15.20 -8.60 17.27
C ALA A 258 16.61 -7.99 17.51
N LEU A 259 16.75 -6.66 17.60
CA LEU A 259 18.04 -5.98 17.82
C LEU A 259 18.81 -6.48 19.05
N PRO A 260 18.19 -6.71 20.22
CA PRO A 260 18.91 -7.22 21.39
C PRO A 260 19.56 -8.58 21.14
N ALA A 261 18.87 -9.49 20.43
CA ALA A 261 19.41 -10.81 20.09
C ALA A 261 20.62 -10.70 19.16
N PHE A 262 20.53 -9.84 18.14
CA PHE A 262 21.63 -9.59 17.20
C PHE A 262 22.84 -8.96 17.89
N LEU A 263 22.64 -7.92 18.71
CA LEU A 263 23.73 -7.28 19.45
C LEU A 263 24.40 -8.24 20.43
N LEU A 264 23.63 -9.06 21.14
CA LEU A 264 24.15 -10.06 22.06
C LEU A 264 25.00 -11.12 21.34
N LEU A 265 24.55 -11.57 20.15
CA LEU A 265 25.31 -12.49 19.31
C LEU A 265 26.65 -11.86 18.87
N VAL A 266 26.61 -10.67 18.25
CA VAL A 266 27.82 -10.00 17.73
C VAL A 266 28.80 -9.66 18.86
N PHE A 267 28.30 -9.14 19.99
CA PHE A 267 29.13 -8.88 21.16
C PHE A 267 29.81 -10.14 21.66
N LYS A 268 29.08 -11.26 21.74
CA LYS A 268 29.65 -12.53 22.20
C LYS A 268 30.68 -13.08 21.21
N MET A 269 30.42 -13.01 19.91
CA MET A 269 31.37 -13.40 18.87
C MET A 269 32.67 -12.58 18.96
N LYS A 270 32.57 -11.25 19.09
CA LYS A 270 33.74 -10.36 19.29
C LYS A 270 34.54 -10.74 20.53
N ARG A 271 33.85 -11.10 21.62
CA ARG A 271 34.50 -11.54 22.87
C ARG A 271 35.19 -12.89 22.75
N VAL A 272 34.65 -13.83 21.97
CA VAL A 272 35.29 -15.13 21.69
C VAL A 272 36.53 -14.94 20.83
N ARG A 273 36.46 -14.09 19.79
CA ARG A 273 37.59 -13.78 18.92
C ARG A 273 38.75 -13.11 19.68
N ARG A 274 38.42 -12.15 20.56
CA ARG A 274 39.40 -11.44 21.42
C ARG A 274 39.61 -12.11 22.78
N HIS A 275 39.30 -13.40 22.90
CA HIS A 275 39.54 -14.13 24.14
C HIS A 275 41.04 -14.18 24.43
N ARG A 276 41.42 -14.03 25.71
CA ARG A 276 42.83 -13.95 26.11
C ARG A 276 43.47 -15.33 25.92
N ARG A 277 44.67 -15.33 25.33
CA ARG A 277 45.42 -16.56 25.02
C ARG A 277 46.79 -16.55 25.67
N ASP A 278 47.18 -17.69 26.21
CA ASP A 278 48.50 -17.94 26.74
C ASP A 278 49.25 -18.84 25.76
N CYS A 279 50.54 -18.57 25.56
CA CYS A 279 51.38 -19.30 24.62
C CYS A 279 51.50 -20.78 25.02
N PRO A 280 51.27 -21.73 24.11
CA PRO A 280 51.36 -23.16 24.40
C PRO A 280 52.79 -23.62 24.76
N HIS A 281 53.81 -22.87 24.33
CA HIS A 281 55.22 -23.22 24.59
C HIS A 281 55.74 -22.68 25.92
N CYS A 282 55.42 -21.44 26.28
CA CYS A 282 56.05 -20.77 27.43
C CYS A 282 55.07 -20.19 28.45
N GLY A 283 53.75 -20.31 28.22
CA GLY A 283 52.70 -19.80 29.10
C GLY A 283 52.63 -18.27 29.21
N THR A 284 53.41 -17.53 28.41
CA THR A 284 53.35 -16.07 28.38
C THR A 284 52.15 -15.63 27.56
N ARG A 285 51.50 -14.54 27.99
CA ARG A 285 50.34 -13.98 27.28
C ARG A 285 50.73 -13.58 25.86
N MET A 286 49.87 -13.94 24.91
CA MET A 286 50.03 -13.57 23.51
C MET A 286 49.33 -12.24 23.23
N GLU A 287 49.86 -11.52 22.26
CA GLU A 287 49.33 -10.25 21.78
C GLU A 287 48.72 -10.48 20.39
N LEU A 288 47.53 -9.92 20.17
CA LEU A 288 46.88 -9.92 18.87
C LEU A 288 47.53 -8.81 18.03
N ILE A 289 48.13 -9.20 16.91
CA ILE A 289 48.68 -8.26 15.93
C ILE A 289 47.54 -7.56 15.21
N ASP A 290 47.72 -6.31 14.84
CA ASP A 290 46.75 -5.56 14.06
C ASP A 290 46.76 -5.98 12.57
N GLU A 291 45.64 -5.74 11.90
CA GLU A 291 45.37 -6.16 10.51
C GLU A 291 46.29 -5.50 9.45
N GLU A 292 47.11 -4.51 9.85
CA GLU A 292 48.08 -3.89 8.94
C GLU A 292 49.42 -4.65 8.97
N HIS A 293 49.80 -5.17 10.15
CA HIS A 293 51.08 -5.83 10.39
C HIS A 293 51.01 -7.37 10.44
N ASP A 294 49.81 -7.96 10.43
CA ASP A 294 49.65 -9.42 10.42
C ASP A 294 50.14 -10.08 9.12
N ASN A 295 50.09 -9.37 8.00
CA ASN A 295 50.61 -9.78 6.70
C ASN A 295 52.08 -10.25 6.74
N ASP A 296 52.89 -9.71 7.67
CA ASP A 296 54.29 -10.13 7.87
C ASP A 296 54.41 -11.60 8.33
N TYR A 297 53.34 -12.16 8.88
CA TYR A 297 53.27 -13.51 9.42
C TYR A 297 52.47 -14.47 8.53
N LEU A 298 51.78 -13.96 7.51
CA LEU A 298 50.93 -14.76 6.63
C LEU A 298 51.69 -15.26 5.41
N THR A 299 51.27 -16.43 4.91
CA THR A 299 51.76 -16.92 3.61
C THR A 299 51.13 -16.11 2.47
N PRO A 300 51.74 -16.07 1.26
CA PRO A 300 51.15 -15.36 0.11
C PRO A 300 49.73 -15.83 -0.26
N ALA A 301 49.42 -17.10 0.04
CA ALA A 301 48.08 -17.65 -0.13
C ALA A 301 47.08 -17.05 0.88
N GLN A 302 47.47 -16.92 2.14
CA GLN A 302 46.64 -16.37 3.22
C GLN A 302 46.41 -14.87 3.05
N ASP A 303 47.46 -14.09 2.73
CA ASP A 303 47.33 -12.66 2.35
C ASP A 303 46.32 -12.48 1.21
N THR A 304 46.37 -13.36 0.20
CA THR A 304 45.40 -13.30 -0.89
C THR A 304 43.98 -13.62 -0.42
N GLU A 305 43.79 -14.56 0.51
CA GLU A 305 42.49 -14.92 1.09
C GLU A 305 41.88 -13.75 1.90
N GLU A 306 42.69 -13.00 2.64
CA GLU A 306 42.25 -11.82 3.38
C GLU A 306 41.91 -10.65 2.47
N ARG A 307 42.78 -10.39 1.48
CA ARG A 307 42.56 -9.32 0.50
C ARG A 307 41.25 -9.49 -0.27
N ILE A 308 40.83 -10.73 -0.54
CA ILE A 308 39.53 -11.03 -1.18
C ILE A 308 38.41 -11.31 -0.16
N ASN A 309 38.71 -11.19 1.13
CA ASN A 309 37.79 -11.43 2.25
C ASN A 309 37.12 -12.82 2.19
N SER A 310 37.87 -13.86 1.78
CA SER A 310 37.37 -15.24 1.81
C SER A 310 37.62 -15.90 3.16
N ILE A 311 38.77 -15.60 3.78
CA ILE A 311 39.16 -15.99 5.12
C ILE A 311 39.84 -14.77 5.75
N ASP A 312 39.52 -14.53 7.01
CA ASP A 312 40.05 -13.46 7.86
C ASP A 312 40.91 -14.15 8.94
N TYR A 313 42.21 -13.87 9.02
CA TYR A 313 43.13 -14.54 9.94
C TYR A 313 43.51 -13.64 11.11
N ASP A 314 43.26 -14.12 12.35
CA ASP A 314 43.87 -13.47 13.51
C ASP A 314 45.27 -14.03 13.75
N VAL A 315 46.27 -13.17 13.82
CA VAL A 315 47.64 -13.53 14.19
C VAL A 315 47.91 -13.17 15.66
N TRP A 316 48.16 -14.18 16.47
CA TRP A 316 48.61 -14.03 17.86
C TRP A 316 50.12 -14.26 17.92
N HIS A 317 50.86 -13.32 18.50
CA HIS A 317 52.31 -13.40 18.66
C HIS A 317 52.70 -13.41 20.14
N CYS A 318 53.63 -14.29 20.51
CA CYS A 318 54.17 -14.34 21.87
C CYS A 318 55.46 -13.48 21.98
N PRO A 319 55.48 -12.42 22.81
CA PRO A 319 56.63 -11.52 22.91
C PRO A 319 57.89 -12.19 23.50
N LYS A 320 57.75 -13.29 24.25
CA LYS A 320 58.88 -13.98 24.91
C LYS A 320 59.60 -15.02 24.06
N CYS A 321 58.86 -15.81 23.30
CA CYS A 321 59.42 -16.94 22.54
C CYS A 321 59.21 -16.83 21.03
N HIS A 322 58.62 -15.72 20.56
CA HIS A 322 58.33 -15.43 19.15
C HIS A 322 57.44 -16.46 18.44
N GLN A 323 56.82 -17.38 19.19
CA GLN A 323 55.83 -18.29 18.63
C GLN A 323 54.62 -17.50 18.16
N THR A 324 54.16 -17.81 16.95
CA THR A 324 52.92 -17.29 16.38
C THR A 324 51.85 -18.38 16.31
N GLU A 325 50.59 -17.96 16.45
CA GLU A 325 49.40 -18.79 16.26
C GLU A 325 48.45 -18.04 15.32
N ILE A 326 48.08 -18.68 14.21
CA ILE A 326 47.29 -18.06 13.13
C ILE A 326 45.92 -18.75 13.08
N LEU A 327 44.84 -17.97 13.20
CA LEU A 327 43.48 -18.50 13.36
C LEU A 327 42.56 -18.12 12.19
N PRO A 328 42.07 -19.09 11.40
CA PRO A 328 41.24 -18.79 10.23
C PRO A 328 39.75 -18.65 10.57
N TYR A 329 39.17 -17.49 10.22
CA TYR A 329 37.75 -17.17 10.27
C TYR A 329 37.17 -17.05 8.84
N ILE A 330 36.49 -18.10 8.38
CA ILE A 330 35.95 -18.17 7.02
C ILE A 330 34.74 -17.24 6.88
N ASN A 331 34.77 -16.35 5.89
CA ASN A 331 33.62 -15.54 5.53
C ASN A 331 32.64 -16.35 4.66
N ARG A 332 31.46 -16.65 5.21
CA ARG A 332 30.41 -17.43 4.51
C ARG A 332 29.55 -16.59 3.57
N GLN A 333 29.68 -15.27 3.59
CA GLN A 333 28.92 -14.38 2.71
C GLN A 333 29.44 -14.40 1.28
N ASN A 334 30.72 -14.77 1.10
CA ASN A 334 31.37 -14.81 -0.20
C ASN A 334 31.37 -16.23 -0.79
N ASN A 335 31.27 -16.30 -2.12
CA ASN A 335 31.14 -17.57 -2.86
C ASN A 335 32.48 -18.17 -3.30
N TYR A 336 33.58 -17.85 -2.62
CA TYR A 336 34.89 -18.40 -2.95
C TYR A 336 35.00 -19.87 -2.52
N SER A 337 35.54 -20.72 -3.39
CA SER A 337 35.83 -22.13 -3.11
C SER A 337 37.33 -22.41 -2.98
N ILE A 338 37.68 -23.58 -2.44
CA ILE A 338 39.07 -24.02 -2.25
C ILE A 338 39.67 -24.41 -3.62
N CYS A 339 40.88 -23.93 -3.89
CA CYS A 339 41.63 -24.30 -5.08
C CYS A 339 42.37 -25.62 -4.87
N GLU A 340 42.12 -26.62 -5.73
CA GLU A 340 42.78 -27.94 -5.68
C GLU A 340 44.29 -27.87 -5.91
N ARG A 341 44.80 -26.81 -6.57
CA ARG A 341 46.21 -26.66 -6.90
C ARG A 341 47.05 -26.00 -5.81
N CYS A 342 46.54 -24.91 -5.22
CA CYS A 342 47.30 -24.11 -4.23
C CYS A 342 46.73 -24.18 -2.82
N GLY A 343 45.59 -24.85 -2.60
CA GLY A 343 44.94 -24.95 -1.29
C GLY A 343 44.19 -23.69 -0.84
N ALA A 344 44.45 -22.52 -1.44
CA ALA A 344 43.78 -21.28 -1.07
C ALA A 344 42.29 -21.28 -1.45
N ARG A 345 41.43 -20.77 -0.56
CA ARG A 345 40.01 -20.45 -0.76
C ARG A 345 39.86 -19.17 -1.58
N ALA A 346 40.33 -19.21 -2.82
CA ALA A 346 40.37 -18.07 -3.72
C ALA A 346 39.76 -18.35 -5.10
N MET A 347 39.02 -19.44 -5.27
CA MET A 347 38.35 -19.78 -6.53
C MET A 347 37.01 -19.04 -6.65
N SER A 348 36.83 -18.25 -7.70
CA SER A 348 35.56 -17.58 -8.01
C SER A 348 35.07 -17.94 -9.41
N LEU A 349 33.75 -17.97 -9.60
CA LEU A 349 33.13 -18.11 -10.93
C LEU A 349 33.45 -16.85 -11.76
N VAL A 350 34.12 -17.04 -12.90
CA VAL A 350 34.45 -15.94 -13.82
C VAL A 350 33.53 -15.93 -15.03
N ASP A 351 33.14 -17.11 -15.51
CA ASP A 351 32.32 -17.23 -16.71
C ASP A 351 31.42 -18.46 -16.63
N ARG A 352 30.24 -18.37 -17.24
CA ARG A 352 29.28 -19.45 -17.38
C ARG A 352 28.90 -19.55 -18.85
N ARG A 353 29.30 -20.66 -19.49
CA ARG A 353 29.04 -20.89 -20.92
C ARG A 353 28.06 -22.03 -21.13
N THR A 354 27.14 -21.85 -22.06
CA THR A 354 26.30 -22.94 -22.55
C THR A 354 27.04 -23.65 -23.68
N LEU A 355 27.42 -24.91 -23.47
CA LEU A 355 28.05 -25.74 -24.50
C LEU A 355 27.01 -26.26 -25.50
N ARG A 356 25.85 -26.70 -24.98
CA ARG A 356 24.73 -27.21 -25.78
C ARG A 356 23.42 -26.66 -25.25
N GLN A 357 22.64 -26.03 -26.13
CA GLN A 357 21.32 -25.53 -25.75
C GLN A 357 20.34 -26.68 -25.46
N PRO A 358 19.45 -26.53 -24.46
CA PRO A 358 18.41 -27.52 -24.19
C PRO A 358 17.34 -27.53 -25.29
N THR A 359 16.83 -28.71 -25.61
CA THR A 359 15.65 -28.91 -26.47
C THR A 359 14.48 -29.44 -25.62
N VAL A 360 13.32 -29.67 -26.23
CA VAL A 360 12.16 -30.28 -25.54
C VAL A 360 12.44 -31.74 -25.18
N SER A 361 13.26 -32.43 -26.00
CA SER A 361 13.57 -33.85 -25.84
C SER A 361 14.92 -34.12 -25.14
N GLN A 362 15.85 -33.17 -25.16
CA GLN A 362 17.21 -33.36 -24.65
C GLN A 362 17.63 -32.25 -23.70
N GLU A 363 18.37 -32.64 -22.64
CA GLU A 363 18.97 -31.70 -21.70
C GLU A 363 20.10 -30.91 -22.38
N GLY A 364 20.18 -29.63 -22.04
CA GLY A 364 21.31 -28.80 -22.40
C GLY A 364 22.51 -29.12 -21.50
N GLU A 365 23.67 -28.64 -21.92
CA GLU A 365 24.91 -28.76 -21.16
C GLU A 365 25.58 -27.40 -21.06
N GLY A 366 25.98 -27.02 -19.85
CA GLY A 366 26.74 -25.82 -19.57
C GLY A 366 28.03 -26.13 -18.82
N VAL A 367 28.94 -25.18 -18.82
CA VAL A 367 30.20 -25.23 -18.08
C VAL A 367 30.39 -23.94 -17.29
N ASP A 368 30.65 -24.09 -16.00
CA ASP A 368 31.07 -23.02 -15.11
C ASP A 368 32.59 -22.99 -15.05
N ILE A 369 33.20 -21.85 -15.37
CA ILE A 369 34.65 -21.63 -15.38
C ILE A 369 35.03 -20.86 -14.12
N TYR A 370 35.75 -21.53 -13.23
CA TYR A 370 36.30 -20.95 -12.02
C TYR A 370 37.78 -20.63 -12.20
N ILE A 371 38.22 -19.47 -11.72
CA ILE A 371 39.63 -19.08 -11.74
C ILE A 371 40.08 -18.71 -10.32
N CYS A 372 41.24 -19.22 -9.92
CA CYS A 372 41.85 -18.92 -8.63
C CYS A 372 42.49 -17.54 -8.64
N LYS A 373 42.11 -16.66 -7.71
CA LYS A 373 42.70 -15.32 -7.57
C LYS A 373 44.13 -15.34 -7.00
N ASN A 374 44.56 -16.45 -6.39
CA ASN A 374 45.92 -16.62 -5.88
C ASN A 374 46.89 -17.15 -6.96
N CYS A 375 46.64 -18.35 -7.50
CA CYS A 375 47.57 -19.01 -8.43
C CYS A 375 47.14 -18.98 -9.91
N GLY A 376 45.99 -18.41 -10.25
CA GLY A 376 45.48 -18.37 -11.63
C GLY A 376 44.97 -19.69 -12.19
N ASN A 377 44.95 -20.78 -11.40
CA ASN A 377 44.47 -22.08 -11.85
C ASN A 377 43.00 -22.03 -12.29
N GLN A 378 42.69 -22.70 -13.39
CA GLN A 378 41.33 -22.78 -13.93
C GLN A 378 40.72 -24.15 -13.62
N HIS A 379 39.46 -24.16 -13.18
CA HIS A 379 38.68 -25.37 -12.98
C HIS A 379 37.34 -25.23 -13.68
N GLN A 380 36.93 -26.26 -14.40
CA GLN A 380 35.68 -26.26 -15.18
C GLN A 380 34.71 -27.28 -14.61
N LYS A 381 33.55 -26.82 -14.17
CA LYS A 381 32.48 -27.70 -13.67
C LYS A 381 31.34 -27.74 -14.66
N ARG A 382 31.07 -28.92 -15.22
CA ARG A 382 29.93 -29.14 -16.11
C ARG A 382 28.64 -29.21 -15.30
N PHE A 383 27.58 -28.57 -15.81
CA PHE A 383 26.24 -28.64 -15.26
C PHE A 383 25.23 -28.94 -16.37
N ARG A 384 24.12 -29.58 -16.00
CA ARG A 384 23.05 -29.91 -16.94
C ARG A 384 21.98 -28.83 -16.90
N ILE A 385 21.51 -28.42 -18.06
CA ILE A 385 20.43 -27.45 -18.21
C ILE A 385 19.13 -28.23 -18.43
N PRO A 386 18.08 -28.00 -17.62
CA PRO A 386 16.80 -28.67 -17.79
C PRO A 386 16.26 -28.52 -19.22
N ARG A 387 15.53 -29.55 -19.69
CA ARG A 387 14.85 -29.53 -20.99
C ARG A 387 13.89 -28.34 -21.06
N LYS A 388 13.70 -27.78 -22.27
CA LYS A 388 12.69 -26.73 -22.45
C LYS A 388 11.31 -27.32 -22.21
N ALA A 389 10.44 -26.56 -21.55
CA ALA A 389 9.05 -26.96 -21.36
C ALA A 389 8.40 -27.21 -22.72
N ASP A 390 7.67 -28.32 -22.82
CA ASP A 390 6.88 -28.61 -24.02
C ASP A 390 5.77 -27.55 -24.13
N PRO A 391 5.69 -26.78 -25.24
CA PRO A 391 4.64 -25.79 -25.43
C PRO A 391 3.23 -26.42 -25.36
N THR A 392 3.08 -27.72 -25.65
CA THR A 392 1.78 -28.42 -25.50
C THR A 392 1.45 -28.73 -24.04
N ALA A 393 2.45 -29.01 -23.19
CA ALA A 393 2.26 -29.22 -21.76
C ALA A 393 2.00 -27.91 -20.99
N ALA A 394 2.56 -26.79 -21.46
CA ALA A 394 2.33 -25.47 -20.87
C ALA A 394 0.88 -24.97 -21.06
N ILE A 395 0.20 -25.38 -22.14
CA ILE A 395 -1.22 -25.08 -22.38
C ILE A 395 -2.12 -25.84 -21.38
N VAL A 396 -1.74 -27.06 -21.00
CA VAL A 396 -2.47 -27.88 -20.02
C VAL A 396 -2.19 -27.42 -18.57
N ALA A 397 -0.98 -26.95 -18.27
CA ALA A 397 -0.66 -26.38 -16.96
C ALA A 397 -1.21 -24.96 -16.77
N GLY A 398 -1.23 -24.13 -17.83
CA GLY A 398 -1.81 -22.79 -17.81
C GLY A 398 -3.34 -22.76 -17.64
N SER A 399 -4.01 -23.87 -17.94
CA SER A 399 -5.45 -24.06 -17.70
C SER A 399 -5.78 -24.64 -16.32
N ILE A 400 -4.78 -25.08 -15.53
CA ILE A 400 -4.98 -25.66 -14.19
C ILE A 400 -4.35 -24.80 -13.07
N LEU A 401 -3.34 -23.97 -13.37
CA LEU A 401 -2.64 -23.10 -12.39
C LEU A 401 -2.96 -21.61 -12.50
N GLY A 402 -4.02 -21.23 -13.22
CA GLY A 402 -4.53 -19.85 -13.27
C GLY A 402 -5.21 -19.38 -11.97
N SER A 403 -5.37 -20.23 -10.96
CA SER A 403 -6.22 -19.98 -9.79
C SER A 403 -5.48 -19.68 -8.48
N SER A 404 -4.15 -19.66 -8.41
CA SER A 404 -3.49 -19.49 -7.12
C SER A 404 -2.06 -18.94 -7.21
N LEU A 405 -1.93 -17.63 -7.44
CA LEU A 405 -0.89 -16.72 -6.90
C LEU A 405 -0.53 -15.60 -7.90
N ARG A 406 -1.23 -14.47 -7.81
CA ARG A 406 -0.61 -13.15 -8.00
C ARG A 406 -1.28 -12.13 -7.08
N GLY A 407 -1.06 -12.33 -5.78
CA GLY A 407 -1.14 -11.26 -4.79
C GLY A 407 0.06 -10.34 -5.00
N GLY A 408 -0.16 -9.23 -5.67
CA GLY A 408 0.73 -8.08 -5.71
C GLY A 408 0.01 -6.93 -5.04
N GLY A 409 0.39 -6.64 -3.79
CA GLY A 409 -0.16 -5.55 -3.01
C GLY A 409 0.15 -4.21 -3.66
N GLY A 410 -0.91 -3.52 -4.08
CA GLY A 410 -0.95 -2.07 -4.19
C GLY A 410 -1.85 -1.57 -3.08
N GLY A 411 -1.29 -0.86 -2.11
CA GLY A 411 -2.06 -0.15 -1.10
C GLY A 411 -2.94 0.89 -1.79
N GLY A 412 -4.25 0.67 -1.75
CA GLY A 412 -5.28 1.62 -2.15
C GLY A 412 -6.16 1.86 -0.95
N PHE A 413 -6.22 3.11 -0.51
CA PHE A 413 -6.97 3.59 0.63
C PHE A 413 -8.42 3.07 0.62
N SER A 414 -8.84 2.45 1.72
CA SER A 414 -10.23 2.06 1.95
C SER A 414 -11.05 3.29 2.29
N GLY A 415 -11.62 3.92 1.27
CA GLY A 415 -12.78 4.78 1.38
C GLY A 415 -13.88 4.14 0.55
N GLY A 416 -14.98 3.70 1.20
CA GLY A 416 -16.19 3.35 0.46
C GLY A 416 -16.71 4.63 -0.15
N SER A 417 -16.44 4.83 -1.43
CA SER A 417 -16.90 5.96 -2.21
C SER A 417 -17.47 5.36 -3.47
N PHE A 418 -18.58 5.90 -3.94
CA PHE A 418 -18.76 6.08 -5.37
C PHE A 418 -17.35 6.37 -5.96
N GLY A 419 -16.84 5.51 -6.84
CA GLY A 419 -15.40 5.52 -7.15
C GLY A 419 -15.02 4.74 -8.39
N GLY A 420 -16.01 4.32 -9.17
CA GLY A 420 -15.80 3.47 -10.34
C GLY A 420 -16.30 4.08 -11.64
N GLY A 421 -17.36 4.89 -11.58
CA GLY A 421 -18.10 5.32 -12.76
C GLY A 421 -17.46 6.52 -13.45
N MET A 422 -17.55 6.51 -14.79
CA MET A 422 -17.18 7.61 -15.66
C MET A 422 -18.42 8.21 -16.34
N THR A 423 -18.39 9.51 -16.61
CA THR A 423 -19.40 10.21 -17.40
C THR A 423 -18.75 10.90 -18.59
N GLY A 424 -19.41 10.87 -19.75
CA GLY A 424 -19.03 11.64 -20.93
C GLY A 424 -19.60 13.05 -20.98
N GLY A 425 -20.27 13.49 -19.90
CA GLY A 425 -21.04 14.72 -19.89
C GLY A 425 -22.50 14.54 -20.34
N GLY A 426 -23.00 13.30 -20.38
CA GLY A 426 -24.42 12.99 -20.58
C GLY A 426 -25.33 13.56 -19.49
N GLY A 427 -26.62 13.63 -19.80
CA GLY A 427 -27.67 14.17 -18.94
C GLY A 427 -28.21 15.52 -19.40
N ALA A 428 -29.00 16.17 -18.56
CA ALA A 428 -29.65 17.43 -18.90
C ALA A 428 -29.61 18.42 -17.74
N GLY A 429 -29.60 19.70 -18.10
CA GLY A 429 -29.68 20.81 -17.17
C GLY A 429 -30.70 21.84 -17.64
N GLY A 430 -31.13 22.70 -16.72
CA GLY A 430 -31.93 23.86 -17.09
C GLY A 430 -32.09 24.82 -15.93
N ARG A 431 -32.77 25.93 -16.21
CA ARG A 431 -33.16 26.92 -15.20
C ARG A 431 -34.67 27.14 -15.19
N TRP A 432 -35.26 27.42 -14.02
CA TRP A 432 -36.72 27.57 -13.87
C TRP A 432 -37.22 28.99 -13.68
#